data_AF-A0A351AGE4-F1
#
_entry.id   AF-A0A351AGE4-F1
#
_cell.length_a   1.000
_cell.length_b   1.000
_cell.length_c   1.000
_cell.angle_alpha   90.00
_cell.angle_beta   90.00
_cell.angle_gamma   90.00
#
_symmetry.space_group_name_H-M   'P 1'
#
loop_
_entity.id
_entity.type
_entity.pdbx_description
1 polymer ?
#
loop_
_entity_poly.entity_id
_entity_poly.type
_entity_poly.pdbx_seq_one_letter_code
_entity_poly.pdbx_strand_id
1 'polypeptide(L)'
;MKPGFSWLILAALIATGCQSDPGIAGKWNIEQDNNALGEGAEHGVLELKDDKSFTITIGPMTLASGTYEFADNKLTLSQGTAQMGASYVLEGGKLVPVNTDGNKATAWRFVR
;
A
#
# COMPACT_ATOMS: atom_id res chain seq x y z
N MET A 1 -66.05 12.39 7.81
CA MET A 1 -65.30 13.36 8.64
C MET A 1 -63.84 12.92 8.66
N LYS A 2 -62.94 13.88 8.38
CA LYS A 2 -61.47 13.90 8.46
C LYS A 2 -60.60 12.99 7.55
N PRO A 3 -59.79 13.60 6.65
CA PRO A 3 -58.72 12.96 5.89
C PRO A 3 -57.31 13.22 6.50
N GLY A 4 -56.32 12.45 6.01
CA GLY A 4 -54.92 12.88 5.88
C GLY A 4 -53.96 12.49 7.00
N PHE A 5 -52.83 11.84 6.65
CA PHE A 5 -51.50 12.46 6.70
C PHE A 5 -50.49 11.60 5.91
N SER A 6 -49.82 12.26 4.96
CA SER A 6 -48.64 11.79 4.22
C SER A 6 -47.41 11.74 5.15
N TRP A 7 -46.35 11.05 4.73
CA TRP A 7 -44.90 11.38 4.84
C TRP A 7 -44.08 10.11 4.51
N LEU A 8 -43.39 10.07 3.36
CA LEU A 8 -41.96 10.35 3.17
C LEU A 8 -41.03 9.17 3.55
N ILE A 9 -40.59 8.46 2.50
CA ILE A 9 -39.24 7.97 2.15
C ILE A 9 -38.23 7.87 3.31
N LEU A 10 -37.62 6.69 3.48
CA LEU A 10 -36.20 6.63 3.83
C LEU A 10 -35.51 5.45 3.14
N ALA A 11 -34.83 5.76 2.05
CA ALA A 11 -33.84 4.89 1.42
C ALA A 11 -32.70 4.68 2.43
N ALA A 12 -32.53 3.43 2.87
CA ALA A 12 -31.34 3.02 3.61
C ALA A 12 -30.14 3.03 2.64
N LEU A 13 -29.49 4.19 2.51
CA LEU A 13 -28.10 4.24 2.05
C LEU A 13 -27.29 3.41 3.05
N ILE A 14 -26.90 2.22 2.64
CA ILE A 14 -25.76 1.53 3.23
C ILE A 14 -24.57 2.40 2.90
N ALA A 15 -24.23 3.31 3.82
CA ALA A 15 -22.91 3.85 3.93
C ALA A 15 -21.99 2.66 4.24
N THR A 16 -21.50 1.99 3.19
CA THR A 16 -20.25 1.23 3.29
C THR A 16 -19.26 2.19 3.89
N GLY A 17 -18.91 1.93 5.14
CA GLY A 17 -18.04 2.80 5.91
C GLY A 17 -16.85 3.18 5.04
N CYS A 18 -16.56 4.47 5.02
CA CYS A 18 -15.20 4.94 4.84
C CYS A 18 -14.39 4.31 5.98
N GLN A 19 -14.03 3.03 5.83
CA GLN A 19 -12.97 2.42 6.58
C GLN A 19 -11.75 3.14 6.04
N SER A 20 -11.36 4.21 6.74
CA SER A 20 -10.13 4.93 6.50
C SER A 20 -9.05 3.88 6.40
N ASP A 21 -8.62 3.61 5.17
CA ASP A 21 -7.53 2.70 4.87
C ASP A 21 -6.39 3.07 5.83
N PRO A 22 -5.86 2.13 6.64
CA PRO A 22 -4.80 2.44 7.60
C PRO A 22 -3.70 3.13 6.82
N GLY A 23 -3.49 4.43 7.05
CA GLY A 23 -2.80 5.35 6.13
C GLY A 23 -1.39 4.89 5.74
N ILE A 24 -1.31 4.03 4.73
CA ILE A 24 -0.06 3.45 4.22
C ILE A 24 0.58 4.36 3.16
N ALA A 25 -0.16 5.36 2.69
CA ALA A 25 0.36 6.47 1.91
C ALA A 25 1.44 7.23 2.70
N GLY A 26 2.53 7.56 2.03
CA GLY A 26 3.73 8.17 2.58
C GLY A 26 5.00 7.65 1.91
N LYS A 27 6.13 8.22 2.31
CA LYS A 27 7.45 7.78 1.89
C LYS A 27 7.98 6.73 2.84
N TRP A 28 8.60 5.70 2.29
CA TRP A 28 9.21 4.61 3.00
C TRP A 28 10.63 4.43 2.49
N ASN A 29 11.62 4.57 3.36
CA ASN A 29 13.03 4.40 3.03
C ASN A 29 13.38 2.92 3.13
N ILE A 30 14.26 2.45 2.26
CA ILE A 30 14.74 1.08 2.32
C ILE A 30 15.81 0.93 3.40
N GLU A 31 15.71 -0.14 4.16
CA GLU A 31 16.69 -0.56 5.14
C GLU A 31 17.13 -1.97 4.74
N GLN A 32 18.44 -2.18 4.63
CA GLN A 32 19.02 -3.45 4.22
C GLN A 32 20.05 -3.95 5.22
N ASP A 33 20.09 -5.26 5.44
CA ASP A 33 21.11 -5.93 6.24
C ASP A 33 22.32 -6.25 5.38
N ASN A 34 23.53 -5.98 5.90
CA ASN A 34 24.80 -6.40 5.28
C ASN A 34 24.91 -6.07 3.77
N ASN A 35 24.32 -4.95 3.33
CA ASN A 35 24.31 -4.54 1.93
C ASN A 35 23.64 -5.56 0.98
N ALA A 36 22.56 -6.23 1.43
CA ALA A 36 21.91 -7.32 0.71
C ALA A 36 21.39 -6.97 -0.70
N LEU A 37 21.13 -5.70 -0.99
CA LEU A 37 20.67 -5.22 -2.29
C LEU A 37 21.79 -4.54 -3.11
N GLY A 38 23.00 -4.47 -2.56
CA GLY A 38 24.15 -3.80 -3.17
C GLY A 38 24.26 -2.32 -2.79
N GLU A 39 25.43 -1.75 -3.09
CA GLU A 39 25.76 -0.35 -2.79
C GLU A 39 24.84 0.61 -3.55
N GLY A 40 24.42 1.68 -2.86
CA GLY A 40 23.48 2.67 -3.39
C GLY A 40 22.02 2.32 -3.15
N ALA A 41 21.69 1.06 -2.84
CA ALA A 41 20.33 0.68 -2.53
C ALA A 41 19.82 1.38 -1.26
N GLU A 42 20.67 1.76 -0.31
CA GLU A 42 20.31 2.54 0.89
C GLU A 42 19.65 3.91 0.59
N HIS A 43 19.74 4.39 -0.64
CA HIS A 43 19.02 5.57 -1.12
C HIS A 43 17.65 5.24 -1.75
N GLY A 44 17.20 4.00 -1.61
CA GLY A 44 15.93 3.51 -2.10
C GLY A 44 14.75 4.07 -1.33
N VAL A 45 13.77 4.59 -2.05
CA VAL A 45 12.53 5.13 -1.46
C VAL A 45 11.34 4.55 -2.21
N LEU A 46 10.40 3.98 -1.45
CA LEU A 46 9.05 3.66 -1.91
C LEU A 46 8.12 4.80 -1.47
N GLU A 47 7.55 5.51 -2.42
CA GLU A 47 6.50 6.49 -2.18
C GLU A 47 5.14 5.88 -2.54
N LEU A 48 4.25 5.78 -1.56
CA LEU A 48 2.85 5.39 -1.73
C LEU A 48 1.99 6.65 -1.66
N LYS A 49 1.18 6.92 -2.68
CA LYS A 49 0.34 8.13 -2.73
C LYS A 49 -1.10 7.79 -2.33
N ASP A 50 -1.85 8.81 -1.91
CA ASP A 50 -3.26 8.64 -1.50
C ASP A 50 -4.16 8.20 -2.66
N ASP A 51 -3.78 8.50 -3.90
CA ASP A 51 -4.48 8.09 -5.13
C ASP A 51 -4.24 6.62 -5.54
N LYS A 52 -3.63 5.82 -4.65
CA LYS A 52 -3.25 4.42 -4.87
C LYS A 52 -2.18 4.20 -5.93
N SER A 53 -1.42 5.23 -6.29
CA SER A 53 -0.20 5.07 -7.08
C SER A 53 1.05 4.92 -6.22
N PHE A 54 2.09 4.26 -6.76
CA PHE A 54 3.40 4.18 -6.11
C PHE A 54 4.53 4.56 -7.06
N THR A 55 5.65 4.96 -6.47
CA THR A 55 6.95 5.11 -7.14
C THR A 55 8.05 4.49 -6.28
N ILE A 56 8.98 3.76 -6.89
CA ILE A 56 10.22 3.31 -6.27
C ILE A 56 11.37 4.04 -6.95
N THR A 57 12.18 4.73 -6.17
CA THR A 57 13.37 5.45 -6.64
C THR A 57 14.62 4.93 -5.94
N ILE A 58 15.79 5.03 -6.59
CA ILE A 58 17.11 4.95 -5.95
C ILE A 58 17.85 6.24 -6.31
N GLY A 59 18.11 7.09 -5.31
CA GLY A 59 18.63 8.42 -5.56
C GLY A 59 17.75 9.21 -6.55
N PRO A 60 18.30 9.79 -7.63
CA PRO A 60 17.53 10.55 -8.62
C PRO A 60 16.81 9.66 -9.66
N MET A 61 17.01 8.33 -9.64
CA MET A 61 16.50 7.42 -10.66
C MET A 61 15.20 6.75 -10.20
N THR A 62 14.17 6.77 -11.05
CA THR A 62 12.95 5.96 -10.86
C THR A 62 13.18 4.55 -11.38
N LEU A 63 13.03 3.54 -10.52
CA LEU A 63 13.12 2.13 -10.88
C LEU A 63 11.78 1.57 -11.33
N ALA A 64 10.72 1.92 -10.61
CA ALA A 64 9.39 1.40 -10.87
C ALA A 64 8.32 2.41 -10.46
N SER A 65 7.17 2.31 -11.09
CA SER A 65 5.97 3.04 -10.72
C SER A 65 4.75 2.24 -11.16
N GLY A 66 3.61 2.47 -10.51
CA GLY A 66 2.39 1.72 -10.78
C GLY A 66 1.30 2.02 -9.78
N THR A 67 0.42 1.05 -9.54
CA THR A 67 -0.65 1.13 -8.54
C THR A 67 -0.38 0.15 -7.40
N TYR A 68 -0.97 0.41 -6.24
CA TYR A 68 -0.91 -0.49 -5.12
C TYR A 68 -2.28 -0.76 -4.52
N GLU A 69 -2.40 -1.93 -3.91
CA GLU A 69 -3.52 -2.30 -3.07
C GLU A 69 -3.00 -2.60 -1.66
N PHE A 70 -3.72 -2.16 -0.65
CA PHE A 70 -3.42 -2.48 0.73
C PHE A 70 -4.67 -3.04 1.41
N ALA A 71 -4.60 -4.30 1.84
CA ALA A 71 -5.69 -5.00 2.50
C ALA A 71 -5.11 -6.02 3.47
N ASP A 72 -5.74 -6.23 4.62
CA ASP A 72 -5.32 -7.23 5.62
C ASP A 72 -3.84 -7.15 6.02
N ASN A 73 -3.32 -5.93 6.19
CA ASN A 73 -1.90 -5.63 6.43
C ASN A 73 -0.93 -6.09 5.34
N LYS A 74 -1.44 -6.41 4.14
CA LYS A 74 -0.65 -6.79 2.98
C LYS A 74 -0.69 -5.70 1.92
N LEU A 75 0.48 -5.21 1.53
CA LEU A 75 0.67 -4.31 0.41
C LEU A 75 1.01 -5.13 -0.84
N THR A 76 0.32 -4.89 -1.93
CA THR A 76 0.58 -5.50 -3.23
C THR A 76 0.85 -4.40 -4.24
N LEU A 77 1.99 -4.47 -4.94
CA LEU A 77 2.37 -3.50 -5.96
C LEU A 77 2.13 -4.06 -7.37
N SER A 78 1.59 -3.25 -8.28
CA SER A 78 1.25 -3.62 -9.64
C SER A 78 1.81 -2.61 -10.64
N GLN A 79 2.57 -3.04 -11.66
CA GLN A 79 3.14 -2.17 -12.68
C GLN A 79 2.53 -2.50 -14.06
N GLY A 80 1.59 -1.67 -14.51
CA GLY A 80 0.86 -1.94 -15.76
C GLY A 80 -0.01 -3.20 -15.64
N THR A 81 -0.03 -4.04 -16.69
CA THR A 81 -0.74 -5.34 -16.66
C THR A 81 0.07 -6.45 -16.00
N ALA A 82 1.32 -6.19 -15.64
CA ALA A 82 2.18 -7.12 -14.92
C ALA A 82 2.13 -6.78 -13.43
N GLN A 83 1.62 -7.71 -12.63
CA GLN A 83 1.81 -7.64 -11.20
C GLN A 83 3.31 -7.82 -10.95
N MET A 84 4.00 -6.78 -10.50
CA MET A 84 5.32 -6.99 -9.91
C MET A 84 5.06 -7.93 -8.73
N GLY A 85 5.70 -9.10 -8.71
CA GLY A 85 5.51 -10.10 -7.65
C GLY A 85 5.94 -9.64 -6.25
N ALA A 86 6.15 -8.35 -6.05
CA ALA A 86 6.52 -7.74 -4.78
C ALA A 86 5.25 -7.48 -3.94
N SER A 87 4.97 -8.43 -3.06
CA SER A 87 4.06 -8.23 -1.93
C SER A 87 4.86 -7.86 -0.68
N TYR A 88 4.25 -7.10 0.22
CA TYR A 88 4.83 -6.76 1.51
C TYR A 88 3.79 -6.95 2.60
N VAL A 89 4.23 -7.23 3.83
CA VAL A 89 3.37 -7.22 5.01
C VAL A 89 3.80 -6.08 5.91
N LEU A 90 2.83 -5.33 6.42
CA LEU A 90 3.04 -4.27 7.39
C LEU A 90 3.15 -4.87 8.80
N GLU A 91 4.34 -4.85 9.36
CA GLU A 91 4.62 -5.37 10.71
C GLU A 91 5.46 -4.38 11.51
N GLY A 92 4.97 -3.95 12.67
CA GLY A 92 5.70 -3.04 13.54
C GLY A 92 6.10 -1.72 12.86
N GLY A 93 5.29 -1.24 11.90
CA GLY A 93 5.60 -0.04 11.12
C GLY A 93 6.65 -0.23 10.02
N LYS A 94 6.94 -1.48 9.63
CA LYS A 94 7.85 -1.82 8.53
C LYS A 94 7.10 -2.60 7.45
N LEU A 95 7.40 -2.33 6.19
CA LEU A 95 6.96 -3.15 5.06
C LEU A 95 8.02 -4.21 4.78
N VAL A 96 7.73 -5.42 5.22
CA VAL A 96 8.60 -6.58 5.05
C VAL A 96 8.24 -7.27 3.73
N PRO A 97 9.17 -7.44 2.79
CA PRO A 97 8.90 -8.10 1.52
C PRO A 97 8.52 -9.56 1.76
N VAL A 98 7.59 -10.05 0.96
CA VAL A 98 7.12 -11.44 0.99
C VAL A 98 7.29 -12.03 -0.39
N ASN A 99 7.99 -13.16 -0.44
CA ASN A 99 8.20 -13.92 -1.66
C ASN A 99 6.87 -14.52 -2.14
N THR A 100 6.83 -14.98 -3.39
CA THR A 100 5.66 -15.66 -3.98
C THR A 100 5.20 -16.87 -3.16
N ASP A 101 6.12 -17.49 -2.42
CA ASP A 101 5.85 -18.65 -1.56
C ASP A 101 5.26 -18.28 -0.19
N GLY A 102 5.03 -16.99 0.07
CA GLY A 102 4.51 -16.48 1.35
C GLY A 102 5.57 -16.29 2.43
N ASN A 103 6.82 -16.66 2.17
CA ASN A 103 7.94 -16.47 3.09
C ASN A 103 8.42 -15.01 3.09
N LYS A 104 8.73 -14.49 4.28
CA LYS A 104 9.29 -13.14 4.44
C LYS A 104 10.75 -13.09 4.02
N ALA A 105 11.11 -12.10 3.23
CA ALA A 105 12.50 -11.73 3.04
C ALA A 105 12.97 -10.98 4.29
N THR A 106 14.06 -11.44 4.91
CA THR A 106 14.60 -10.81 6.13
C THR A 106 15.71 -9.82 5.83
N ALA A 107 16.32 -9.91 4.65
CA ALA A 107 17.53 -9.17 4.31
C ALA A 107 17.31 -7.67 4.06
N TRP A 108 16.07 -7.24 3.84
CA TRP A 108 15.72 -5.84 3.66
C TRP A 108 14.24 -5.59 3.94
N ARG A 109 13.88 -4.32 4.16
CA ARG A 109 12.50 -3.86 4.38
C ARG A 109 12.38 -2.39 4.03
N PHE A 110 11.15 -1.90 3.84
CA PHE A 110 10.92 -0.46 3.87
C PHE A 110 10.45 -0.01 5.26
N VAL A 111 10.94 1.14 5.71
CA VAL A 111 10.64 1.74 7.01
C VAL A 111 10.25 3.20 6.83
N ARG A 112 9.42 3.72 7.73
CA ARG A 112 9.08 5.16 7.79
C ARG A 112 9.99 5.90 8.75
#